data_AF-R7LWX6-F1
#
_entry.id   AF-R7LWX6-F1
#
_cell.length_a   1.000
_cell.length_b   1.000
_cell.length_c   1.000
_cell.angle_alpha   90.00
_cell.angle_beta   90.00
_cell.angle_gamma   90.00
#
_symmetry.space_group_name_H-M   'P 1'
#
loop_
_entity.id
_entity.type
_entity.pdbx_description
1 polymer ?
#
loop_
_entity_poly.entity_id
_entity_poly.type
_entity_poly.pdbx_seq_one_letter_code
_entity_poly.pdbx_strand_id
1 'polypeptide(L)'
;MRKFWGSINNNKKAFTLAEVLITLGIIGVVAAMTIPTLMTNIHHRDISVKLQKFSSVMRQMLLTAEDEQGPVNEWNISLSHDEFFETYFLPYVKAGISNDELIFNDGSTMTLYRGSCMDLIYDVNGKSKPNKEGYDQFRFLMCPKGDSTWCGEQGFCSYRHNAIRTNRPKLIECCKKHCSGHAGLTCSALLEYDNWHFNKDYPYFK
;
A
#
# COMPACT_ATOMS: atom_id res chain seq x y z
N MET A 1 58.81 18.95 38.12
CA MET A 1 57.54 18.63 38.82
C MET A 1 56.79 19.90 39.17
N ARG A 2 55.69 20.23 38.47
CA ARG A 2 54.62 21.08 39.01
C ARG A 2 53.29 20.64 38.37
N LYS A 3 52.48 19.91 39.16
CA LYS A 3 51.10 19.57 38.84
C LYS A 3 50.26 20.85 38.96
N PHE A 4 49.74 21.35 37.84
CA PHE A 4 48.65 22.32 37.84
C PHE A 4 47.34 21.54 37.90
N TRP A 5 46.71 21.48 39.08
CA TRP A 5 45.30 21.13 39.21
C TRP A 5 44.60 22.35 39.81
N GLY A 6 43.82 23.04 38.97
CA GLY A 6 42.93 24.10 39.42
C GLY A 6 41.77 23.50 40.20
N SER A 7 41.46 24.11 41.34
CA SER A 7 40.33 23.76 42.20
C SER A 7 39.01 23.94 41.44
N ILE A 8 38.32 22.84 41.11
CA ILE A 8 36.94 22.88 40.63
C ILE A 8 36.02 22.88 41.84
N ASN A 9 35.28 23.97 42.02
CA ASN A 9 34.28 24.11 43.09
C ASN A 9 33.21 23.00 42.94
N ASN A 10 33.16 22.05 43.89
CA ASN A 10 32.34 20.84 43.84
C ASN A 10 30.92 21.04 44.40
N ASN A 11 30.18 22.05 43.97
CA ASN A 11 28.71 22.04 44.12
C ASN A 11 28.08 21.24 42.97
N LYS A 12 28.46 19.96 42.84
CA LYS A 12 27.90 19.06 41.85
C LYS A 12 26.49 18.67 42.30
N LYS A 13 25.48 19.40 41.83
CA LYS A 13 24.08 18.96 41.89
C LYS A 13 23.97 17.68 41.07
N ALA A 14 23.92 16.54 41.74
CA ALA A 14 23.64 15.25 41.12
C ALA A 14 22.16 14.93 41.33
N PHE A 15 21.52 14.35 40.31
CA PHE A 15 20.16 13.84 40.43
C PHE A 15 20.15 12.67 41.41
N THR A 16 19.14 12.64 42.29
CA THR A 16 18.96 11.50 43.19
C THR A 16 18.52 10.27 42.39
N LEU A 17 18.83 9.07 42.88
CA LEU A 17 18.35 7.83 42.24
C LEU A 17 16.82 7.83 42.10
N ALA A 18 16.11 8.33 43.11
CA ALA A 18 14.66 8.46 43.09
C ALA A 18 14.16 9.41 41.98
N GLU A 19 14.83 10.55 41.78
CA GLU A 19 14.49 11.50 40.72
C GLU A 19 14.69 10.92 39.31
N VAL A 20 15.79 10.18 39.11
CA VAL A 20 16.03 9.48 37.83
C VAL A 20 14.99 8.36 37.61
N LEU A 21 14.62 7.61 38.65
CA LEU A 21 13.61 6.55 38.53
C LEU A 21 12.21 7.11 38.22
N ILE A 22 11.81 8.21 38.85
CA ILE A 22 10.53 8.86 38.59
C ILE A 22 10.49 9.42 37.16
N THR A 23 11.57 10.08 36.70
CA THR A 23 11.62 10.63 35.34
C THR A 23 11.61 9.54 34.27
N LEU A 24 12.38 8.45 34.43
CA LEU A 24 12.33 7.31 33.53
C LEU A 24 10.97 6.60 33.57
N GLY A 25 10.34 6.51 34.74
CA GLY A 25 8.98 5.98 34.90
C GLY A 25 7.95 6.80 34.11
N ILE A 26 7.97 8.13 34.24
CA ILE A 26 7.05 9.03 33.52
C ILE A 26 7.29 8.94 32.01
N ILE A 27 8.54 9.03 31.56
CA ILE A 27 8.88 8.91 30.12
C ILE A 27 8.46 7.55 29.58
N GLY A 28 8.65 6.46 30.34
CA GLY A 28 8.23 5.12 29.95
C GLY A 28 6.72 5.01 29.72
N VAL A 29 5.91 5.55 30.63
CA VAL A 29 4.44 5.54 30.50
C VAL A 29 3.99 6.36 29.28
N VAL A 30 4.53 7.57 29.11
CA VAL A 30 4.19 8.42 27.97
C VAL A 30 4.58 7.75 26.64
N ALA A 31 5.80 7.22 26.56
CA ALA A 31 6.29 6.52 25.37
C ALA A 31 5.44 5.29 25.01
N ALA A 32 5.02 4.52 26.01
CA ALA A 32 4.16 3.35 25.81
C ALA A 32 2.80 3.72 25.18
N MET A 33 2.28 4.91 25.46
CA MET A 33 1.04 5.41 24.86
C MET A 33 1.25 6.01 23.47
N THR A 34 2.39 6.66 23.21
CA THR A 34 2.61 7.39 21.94
C THR A 34 3.27 6.57 20.83
N ILE A 35 4.13 5.60 21.17
CA ILE A 35 4.87 4.80 20.18
C ILE A 35 3.91 4.01 19.27
N PRO A 36 2.88 3.31 19.78
CA PRO A 36 1.98 2.55 18.92
C PRO A 36 1.29 3.44 17.87
N THR A 37 0.74 4.59 18.29
CA THR A 37 0.07 5.53 17.37
C THR A 37 1.02 6.09 16.31
N LEU A 38 2.25 6.42 16.69
CA LEU A 38 3.25 6.90 15.74
C LEU A 38 3.61 5.81 14.70
N MET A 39 3.82 4.58 15.16
CA MET A 39 4.13 3.44 14.29
C MET A 39 3.02 3.16 13.29
N THR A 40 1.75 3.16 13.72
CA THR A 40 0.59 3.01 12.83
C THR A 40 0.55 4.09 11.75
N ASN A 41 0.80 5.35 12.11
CA ASN A 41 0.81 6.45 11.14
C ASN A 41 1.96 6.34 10.12
N ILE A 42 3.15 5.92 10.56
CA ILE A 42 4.30 5.67 9.66
C ILE A 42 3.95 4.54 8.70
N HIS A 43 3.40 3.44 9.22
CA HIS A 43 3.00 2.30 8.40
C HIS A 43 1.97 2.69 7.33
N HIS A 44 0.93 3.44 7.70
CA HIS A 44 -0.05 3.95 6.74
C HIS A 44 0.58 4.85 5.67
N ARG A 45 1.53 5.71 6.05
CA ARG A 45 2.26 6.55 5.10
C ARG A 45 3.08 5.71 4.12
N ASP A 46 3.75 4.67 4.60
CA ASP A 46 4.52 3.76 3.75
C ASP A 46 3.62 3.05 2.74
N ILE A 47 2.44 2.59 3.17
CA ILE A 47 1.42 2.01 2.29
C ILE A 47 0.96 3.02 1.24
N SER A 48 0.65 4.26 1.65
CA SER A 48 0.23 5.33 0.74
C SER A 48 1.24 5.55 -0.39
N VAL A 49 2.53 5.62 -0.04
CA VAL A 49 3.61 5.83 -1.02
C VAL A 49 3.73 4.64 -1.98
N LYS A 50 3.66 3.41 -1.45
CA LYS A 50 3.71 2.19 -2.27
C LYS A 50 2.53 2.10 -3.25
N LEU A 51 1.31 2.38 -2.79
CA LEU A 51 0.11 2.35 -3.63
C LEU A 51 0.12 3.45 -4.70
N GLN A 52 0.54 4.66 -4.37
CA GLN A 52 0.73 5.74 -5.34
C GLN A 52 1.70 5.33 -6.44
N LYS A 53 2.87 4.81 -6.05
CA LYS A 53 3.89 4.35 -6.99
C LYS A 53 3.35 3.21 -7.86
N PHE A 54 2.73 2.20 -7.27
CA PHE A 54 2.14 1.08 -7.98
C PHE A 54 1.11 1.55 -9.00
N SER A 55 0.14 2.38 -8.59
CA SER A 55 -0.91 2.90 -9.47
C SER A 55 -0.34 3.70 -10.64
N SER A 56 0.68 4.53 -10.38
CA SER A 56 1.36 5.31 -11.43
C SER A 56 2.12 4.41 -12.41
N VAL A 57 2.88 3.45 -11.89
CA VAL A 57 3.69 2.51 -12.71
C VAL A 57 2.77 1.65 -13.57
N MET A 58 1.67 1.12 -13.02
CA MET A 58 0.74 0.27 -13.77
C MET A 58 -0.02 1.05 -14.85
N ARG A 59 -0.39 2.31 -14.61
CA ARG A 59 -0.95 3.17 -15.66
C ARG A 59 0.03 3.37 -16.80
N GLN A 60 1.29 3.67 -16.49
CA GLN A 60 2.33 3.87 -17.50
C GLN A 60 2.62 2.57 -18.26
N MET A 61 2.74 1.45 -17.55
CA MET A 61 2.92 0.14 -18.13
C MET A 61 1.80 -0.18 -19.11
N LEU A 62 0.53 -0.03 -18.70
CA LEU A 62 -0.60 -0.33 -19.57
C LEU A 62 -0.57 0.52 -20.85
N LEU A 63 -0.30 1.82 -20.73
CA LEU A 63 -0.23 2.71 -21.89
C LEU A 63 0.86 2.28 -22.88
N THR A 64 2.06 1.94 -22.38
CA THR A 64 3.16 1.49 -23.24
C THR A 64 2.92 0.11 -23.82
N ALA A 65 2.39 -0.82 -23.02
CA ALA A 65 2.09 -2.17 -23.46
C ALA A 65 1.00 -2.20 -24.55
N GLU A 66 -0.03 -1.35 -24.43
CA GLU A 66 -1.06 -1.24 -25.47
C GLU A 66 -0.56 -0.59 -26.76
N ASP A 67 0.39 0.34 -26.68
CA ASP A 67 1.02 0.97 -27.85
C ASP A 67 1.86 -0.04 -28.66
N GLU A 68 2.56 -0.95 -27.97
CA GLU A 68 3.46 -1.92 -28.60
C GLU A 68 2.78 -3.26 -28.96
N GLN A 69 1.83 -3.72 -28.14
CA GLN A 69 1.27 -5.08 -28.22
C GLN A 69 -0.24 -5.09 -28.52
N GLY A 70 -0.85 -3.91 -28.66
CA GLY A 70 -2.29 -3.78 -28.88
C GLY A 70 -3.10 -3.83 -27.59
N PRO A 71 -4.43 -3.63 -27.71
CA PRO A 71 -5.31 -3.49 -26.56
C PRO A 71 -5.39 -4.77 -25.71
N VAL A 72 -5.69 -4.60 -24.42
CA VAL A 72 -5.69 -5.69 -23.43
C VAL A 72 -6.58 -6.89 -23.79
N ASN A 73 -7.66 -6.65 -24.54
CA ASN A 73 -8.57 -7.72 -25.00
C ASN A 73 -7.97 -8.65 -26.06
N GLU A 74 -6.89 -8.23 -26.73
CA GLU A 74 -6.18 -9.02 -27.74
C GLU A 74 -4.99 -9.79 -27.14
N TRP A 75 -4.67 -9.57 -25.87
CA TRP A 75 -3.56 -10.24 -25.21
C TRP A 75 -3.82 -11.74 -25.06
N ASN A 76 -2.75 -12.53 -25.17
CA ASN A 76 -2.84 -13.99 -25.14
C ASN A 76 -3.05 -14.50 -23.70
N ILE A 77 -4.32 -14.68 -23.33
CA ILE A 77 -4.72 -15.19 -22.00
C ILE A 77 -4.46 -16.69 -21.79
N SER A 78 -4.04 -17.41 -22.84
CA SER A 78 -3.73 -18.85 -22.77
C SER A 78 -2.30 -19.15 -22.31
N LEU A 79 -1.43 -18.14 -22.24
CA LEU A 79 -0.07 -18.26 -21.70
C LEU A 79 -0.08 -18.70 -20.23
N SER A 80 1.00 -19.32 -19.74
CA SER A 80 1.18 -19.51 -18.30
C SER A 80 1.24 -18.16 -17.55
N HIS A 81 1.11 -18.16 -16.22
CA HIS A 81 1.23 -16.92 -15.44
C HIS A 81 2.58 -16.25 -15.62
N ASP A 82 3.65 -17.04 -15.58
CA ASP A 82 5.03 -16.56 -15.74
C ASP A 82 5.25 -15.97 -17.14
N GLU A 83 4.93 -16.70 -18.21
CA GLU A 83 5.08 -16.21 -19.60
C GLU A 83 4.26 -14.95 -19.87
N PHE A 84 3.08 -14.84 -19.26
CA PHE A 84 2.24 -13.66 -19.40
C PHE A 84 2.89 -12.44 -18.74
N PHE A 85 3.47 -12.60 -17.55
CA PHE A 85 4.21 -11.52 -16.90
C PHE A 85 5.48 -11.16 -17.66
N GLU A 86 6.23 -12.13 -18.18
CA GLU A 86 7.42 -11.90 -18.99
C GLU A 86 7.11 -11.10 -20.26
N THR A 87 5.94 -11.35 -20.87
CA THR A 87 5.52 -10.71 -22.11
C THR A 87 4.94 -9.31 -21.89
N TYR A 88 4.02 -9.17 -20.95
CA TYR A 88 3.19 -7.97 -20.83
C TYR A 88 3.60 -7.02 -19.68
N PHE A 89 4.35 -7.50 -18.67
CA PHE A 89 4.67 -6.70 -17.48
C PHE A 89 6.16 -6.41 -17.33
N LEU A 90 7.02 -7.43 -17.40
CA LEU A 90 8.46 -7.31 -17.14
C LEU A 90 9.22 -6.35 -18.09
N PRO A 91 8.81 -6.13 -19.36
CA PRO A 91 9.48 -5.14 -20.20
C PRO A 91 9.35 -3.71 -19.65
N TYR A 92 8.30 -3.44 -18.88
CA TYR A 92 7.93 -2.10 -18.43
C TYR A 92 8.06 -1.90 -16.91
N VAL A 93 8.16 -2.99 -16.15
CA VAL A 93 8.17 -2.98 -14.69
C VAL A 93 9.37 -3.78 -14.16
N LYS A 94 10.12 -3.17 -13.24
CA LYS A 94 11.24 -3.84 -12.56
C LYS A 94 10.72 -4.75 -11.44
N ALA A 95 10.53 -6.02 -11.78
CA ALA A 95 10.10 -7.07 -10.87
C ALA A 95 10.72 -8.43 -11.26
N GLY A 96 10.70 -9.38 -10.34
CA GLY A 96 10.95 -10.80 -10.62
C GLY A 96 9.66 -11.60 -10.55
N ILE A 97 9.68 -12.84 -11.03
CA ILE A 97 8.54 -13.77 -10.97
C ILE A 97 8.87 -14.89 -10.00
N SER A 98 7.91 -15.27 -9.14
CA SER A 98 8.02 -16.44 -8.28
C SER A 98 6.65 -16.96 -7.85
N ASN A 99 6.37 -18.24 -8.08
CA ASN A 99 5.12 -18.90 -7.72
C ASN A 99 3.88 -18.14 -8.25
N ASP A 100 3.84 -17.84 -9.56
CA ASP A 100 2.75 -17.12 -10.22
C ASP A 100 2.49 -15.69 -9.70
N GLU A 101 3.45 -15.11 -8.98
CA GLU A 101 3.40 -13.74 -8.45
C GLU A 101 4.55 -12.90 -8.99
N LEU A 102 4.28 -11.62 -9.23
CA LEU A 102 5.33 -10.62 -9.43
C LEU A 102 5.84 -10.14 -8.08
N ILE A 103 7.16 -10.11 -7.92
CA ILE A 103 7.86 -9.62 -6.72
C ILE A 103 8.63 -8.35 -7.09
N PHE A 104 8.29 -7.24 -6.45
CA PHE A 104 8.97 -5.96 -6.64
C PHE A 104 10.20 -5.84 -5.74
N ASN A 105 11.13 -4.97 -6.12
CA ASN A 105 12.37 -4.73 -5.38
C ASN A 105 12.16 -4.20 -3.95
N ASP A 106 10.98 -3.66 -3.64
CA ASP A 106 10.62 -3.17 -2.29
C ASP A 106 9.92 -4.21 -1.42
N GLY A 107 9.92 -5.48 -1.86
CA GLY A 107 9.33 -6.63 -1.17
C GLY A 107 7.82 -6.74 -1.30
N SER A 108 7.16 -5.79 -1.98
CA SER A 108 5.75 -5.94 -2.34
C SER A 108 5.56 -7.02 -3.40
N THR A 109 4.37 -7.61 -3.46
CA THR A 109 4.03 -8.61 -4.48
C THR A 109 2.74 -8.24 -5.20
N MET A 110 2.54 -8.83 -6.37
CA MET A 110 1.29 -8.72 -7.10
C MET A 110 0.88 -10.06 -7.69
N THR A 111 -0.37 -10.43 -7.44
CA THR A 111 -1.03 -11.58 -8.06
C THR A 111 -2.00 -11.09 -9.13
N LEU A 112 -2.10 -11.84 -10.22
CA LEU A 112 -3.00 -11.59 -11.32
C LEU A 112 -4.06 -12.69 -11.43
N TYR A 113 -5.33 -12.31 -11.49
CA TYR A 113 -6.42 -13.19 -11.91
C TYR A 113 -7.01 -12.70 -13.23
N ARG A 114 -7.22 -13.63 -14.15
CA ARG A 114 -7.73 -13.35 -15.49
C ARG A 114 -9.25 -13.50 -15.50
N GLY A 115 -9.94 -12.46 -15.96
CA GLY A 115 -11.38 -12.41 -16.13
C GLY A 115 -11.75 -11.48 -17.30
N SER A 116 -12.98 -10.99 -17.33
CA SER A 116 -13.40 -9.95 -18.31
C SER A 116 -12.59 -8.66 -18.14
N CYS A 117 -12.29 -8.32 -16.89
CA CYS A 117 -11.15 -7.51 -16.52
C CYS A 117 -10.15 -8.39 -15.78
N MET A 118 -8.88 -8.03 -15.84
CA MET A 118 -7.84 -8.62 -15.02
C MET A 118 -7.84 -7.99 -13.64
N ASP A 119 -7.91 -8.82 -12.61
CA ASP A 119 -7.77 -8.42 -11.22
C ASP A 119 -6.29 -8.45 -10.82
N LEU A 120 -5.78 -7.32 -10.35
CA LEU A 120 -4.44 -7.17 -9.81
C LEU A 120 -4.56 -7.03 -8.29
N ILE A 121 -4.13 -8.02 -7.54
CA ILE A 121 -4.04 -7.94 -6.08
C ILE A 121 -2.61 -7.51 -5.75
N TYR A 122 -2.44 -6.28 -5.31
CA TYR A 122 -1.16 -5.75 -4.88
C TYR A 122 -1.02 -5.87 -3.36
N ASP A 123 0.02 -6.55 -2.91
CA ASP A 123 0.34 -6.77 -1.51
C ASP A 123 1.55 -5.92 -1.11
N VAL A 124 1.35 -4.97 -0.21
CA VAL A 124 2.34 -3.93 0.14
C VAL A 124 3.53 -4.46 0.95
N ASN A 125 3.36 -5.58 1.64
CA ASN A 125 4.40 -6.24 2.46
C ASN A 125 4.65 -7.70 2.04
N GLY A 126 4.15 -8.09 0.87
CA GLY A 126 4.35 -9.40 0.27
C GLY A 126 3.67 -10.50 1.08
N LYS A 127 4.28 -11.68 1.22
CA LYS A 127 3.63 -12.82 1.91
C LYS A 127 3.52 -12.69 3.43
N SER A 128 3.86 -11.54 3.98
CA SER A 128 3.87 -11.28 5.42
C SER A 128 2.46 -11.03 5.93
N LYS A 129 1.97 -11.91 6.82
CA LYS A 129 0.66 -11.77 7.48
C LYS A 129 0.38 -10.32 7.95
N PRO A 130 -0.87 -9.84 7.89
CA PRO A 130 -2.10 -10.64 7.83
C PRO A 130 -2.61 -11.10 6.46
N ASN A 131 -2.15 -10.55 5.33
CA ASN A 131 -2.64 -10.83 3.97
C ASN A 131 -4.17 -10.68 3.89
N LYS A 132 -4.63 -9.47 4.15
CA LYS A 132 -6.04 -9.07 4.25
C LYS A 132 -6.35 -7.89 3.33
N GLU A 133 -7.35 -8.09 2.48
CA GLU A 133 -7.93 -7.05 1.61
C GLU A 133 -8.29 -5.79 2.41
N GLY A 134 -7.85 -4.63 1.91
CA GLY A 134 -8.01 -3.33 2.54
C GLY A 134 -7.09 -3.06 3.74
N TYR A 135 -6.20 -3.97 4.11
CA TYR A 135 -5.21 -3.72 5.15
C TYR A 135 -3.80 -3.62 4.56
N ASP A 136 -3.33 -4.71 3.97
CA ASP A 136 -2.04 -4.85 3.27
C ASP A 136 -2.22 -5.26 1.79
N GLN A 137 -3.35 -5.89 1.46
CA GLN A 137 -3.73 -6.22 0.09
C GLN A 137 -4.72 -5.21 -0.50
N PHE A 138 -4.46 -4.77 -1.73
CA PHE A 138 -5.24 -3.77 -2.42
C PHE A 138 -5.49 -4.19 -3.87
N ARG A 139 -6.76 -4.20 -4.26
CA ARG A 139 -7.18 -4.66 -5.57
C ARG A 139 -7.29 -3.56 -6.61
N PHE A 140 -6.81 -3.84 -7.79
CA PHE A 140 -6.90 -3.00 -8.98
C PHE A 140 -7.47 -3.82 -10.13
N LEU A 141 -7.92 -3.12 -11.16
CA LEU A 141 -8.49 -3.69 -12.36
C LEU A 141 -7.71 -3.18 -13.57
N MET A 142 -7.52 -4.10 -14.52
CA MET A 142 -7.07 -3.80 -15.87
C MET A 142 -8.13 -4.36 -16.84
N CYS A 143 -8.91 -3.47 -17.42
CA CYS A 143 -10.01 -3.75 -18.32
C CYS A 143 -9.69 -3.28 -19.74
N PRO A 144 -10.34 -3.83 -20.77
CA PRO A 144 -10.35 -3.24 -22.09
C PRO A 144 -10.85 -1.78 -22.03
N LYS A 145 -10.19 -0.88 -22.78
CA LYS A 145 -10.64 0.51 -22.93
C LYS A 145 -12.07 0.56 -23.49
N GLY A 146 -12.86 1.48 -22.95
CA GLY A 146 -14.28 1.63 -23.30
C GLY A 146 -15.23 0.82 -22.42
N ASP A 147 -14.73 0.04 -21.46
CA ASP A 147 -15.59 -0.62 -20.47
C ASP A 147 -16.28 0.41 -19.56
N SER A 148 -17.58 0.62 -19.77
CA SER A 148 -18.35 1.60 -18.99
C SER A 148 -18.61 1.19 -17.54
N THR A 149 -18.41 -0.08 -17.20
CA THR A 149 -18.74 -0.67 -15.89
C THR A 149 -17.68 -0.40 -14.83
N TRP A 150 -16.39 -0.45 -15.21
CA TRP A 150 -15.25 -0.42 -14.31
C TRP A 150 -14.31 0.75 -14.61
N CYS A 151 -13.37 0.59 -15.55
CA CYS A 151 -12.26 1.52 -15.74
C CYS A 151 -12.45 2.57 -16.85
N GLY A 152 -13.53 2.49 -17.64
CA GLY A 152 -13.80 3.42 -18.73
C GLY A 152 -12.69 3.45 -19.77
N GLU A 153 -12.37 4.64 -20.26
CA GLU A 153 -11.30 4.87 -21.24
C GLU A 153 -9.88 4.71 -20.67
N GLN A 154 -9.73 4.61 -19.35
CA GLN A 154 -8.41 4.55 -18.72
C GLN A 154 -7.78 3.15 -18.81
N GLY A 155 -8.60 2.11 -18.96
CA GLY A 155 -8.18 0.71 -18.95
C GLY A 155 -7.68 0.21 -17.59
N PHE A 156 -6.98 1.02 -16.80
CA PHE A 156 -6.53 0.69 -15.45
C PHE A 156 -7.21 1.56 -14.38
N CYS A 157 -7.70 0.94 -13.31
CA CYS A 157 -8.32 1.65 -12.20
C CYS A 157 -8.26 0.86 -10.88
N SER A 158 -8.46 1.52 -9.73
CA SER A 158 -8.75 0.81 -8.48
C SER A 158 -10.05 0.02 -8.60
N TYR A 159 -10.18 -1.10 -7.89
CA TYR A 159 -11.39 -1.93 -7.95
C TYR A 159 -12.64 -1.20 -7.43
N ARG A 160 -13.53 -0.80 -8.35
CA ARG A 160 -14.84 -0.18 -8.06
C ARG A 160 -15.72 -0.20 -9.30
N HIS A 161 -17.04 -0.22 -9.09
CA HIS A 161 -17.98 0.09 -10.16
C HIS A 161 -17.87 1.59 -10.53
N ASN A 162 -17.85 1.91 -11.82
CA ASN A 162 -17.64 3.26 -12.33
C ASN A 162 -18.70 4.26 -11.80
N ALA A 163 -19.94 3.82 -11.66
CA ALA A 163 -21.05 4.64 -11.12
C ALA A 163 -20.82 5.15 -9.68
N ILE A 164 -19.95 4.50 -8.89
CA ILE A 164 -19.67 4.92 -7.50
C ILE A 164 -18.31 5.63 -7.35
N ARG A 165 -17.58 5.86 -8.45
CA ARG A 165 -16.22 6.43 -8.45
C ARG A 165 -16.11 7.75 -7.69
N THR A 166 -17.14 8.59 -7.76
CA THR A 166 -17.16 9.91 -7.12
C THR A 166 -17.96 9.95 -5.81
N ASN A 167 -18.46 8.80 -5.33
CA ASN A 167 -19.31 8.72 -4.15
C ASN A 167 -18.52 8.15 -2.95
N ARG A 168 -17.78 9.02 -2.25
CA ARG A 168 -16.96 8.64 -1.09
C ARG A 168 -17.75 7.89 0.00
N PRO A 169 -18.95 8.34 0.44
CA PRO A 169 -19.73 7.57 1.42
C PRO A 169 -19.99 6.13 0.98
N LYS A 170 -20.32 5.92 -0.31
CA LYS A 170 -20.52 4.58 -0.86
C LYS A 170 -19.21 3.79 -0.92
N LEU A 171 -18.09 4.42 -1.27
CA LEU A 171 -16.76 3.78 -1.24
C LEU A 171 -16.39 3.30 0.17
N ILE A 172 -16.67 4.09 1.20
CA ILE A 172 -16.48 3.70 2.61
C ILE A 172 -17.35 2.49 2.97
N GLU A 173 -18.63 2.53 2.59
CA GLU A 173 -19.56 1.43 2.81
C GLU A 173 -19.08 0.15 2.12
N CYS A 174 -18.69 0.23 0.85
CA CYS A 174 -18.18 -0.90 0.08
C CYS A 174 -16.87 -1.45 0.66
N CYS A 175 -15.95 -0.59 1.09
CA CYS A 175 -14.70 -0.99 1.73
C CYS A 175 -14.96 -1.72 3.07
N LYS A 176 -15.96 -1.28 3.86
CA LYS A 176 -16.35 -1.92 5.14
C LYS A 176 -17.09 -3.25 4.98
N LYS A 177 -18.14 -3.25 4.15
CA LYS A 177 -19.22 -4.25 4.15
C LYS A 177 -19.48 -4.89 2.79
N HIS A 178 -18.66 -4.57 1.80
CA HIS A 178 -18.75 -5.06 0.42
C HIS A 178 -19.86 -4.40 -0.39
N CYS A 179 -19.67 -4.31 -1.70
CA CYS A 179 -20.75 -3.97 -2.65
C CYS A 179 -21.13 -5.14 -3.59
N SER A 180 -20.52 -6.33 -3.42
CA SER A 180 -20.75 -7.50 -4.28
C SER A 180 -20.40 -8.85 -3.62
N GLY A 181 -20.31 -8.95 -2.29
CA GLY A 181 -20.04 -10.23 -1.61
C GLY A 181 -18.60 -10.51 -1.14
N HIS A 182 -17.60 -9.64 -1.41
CA HIS A 182 -16.25 -9.67 -0.74
C HIS A 182 -15.74 -8.33 -0.12
N ALA A 183 -15.03 -8.40 1.04
CA ALA A 183 -14.64 -7.25 1.90
C ALA A 183 -13.32 -6.69 1.45
N GLY A 184 -13.11 -5.40 1.69
CA GLY A 184 -11.81 -4.79 1.43
C GLY A 184 -11.54 -4.48 -0.04
N LEU A 185 -12.27 -5.08 -0.99
CA LEU A 185 -11.97 -4.96 -2.42
C LEU A 185 -11.98 -3.51 -2.91
N THR A 186 -12.92 -2.71 -2.43
CA THR A 186 -13.09 -1.29 -2.84
C THR A 186 -12.21 -0.33 -2.03
N CYS A 187 -11.36 -0.82 -1.13
CA CYS A 187 -10.55 0.06 -0.29
C CYS A 187 -9.45 0.79 -1.06
N SER A 188 -8.90 0.18 -2.12
CA SER A 188 -8.00 0.88 -3.05
C SER A 188 -8.68 2.08 -3.70
N ALA A 189 -9.98 1.98 -4.02
CA ALA A 189 -10.76 3.07 -4.60
C ALA A 189 -11.06 4.18 -3.60
N LEU A 190 -11.37 3.83 -2.35
CA LEU A 190 -11.52 4.81 -1.27
C LEU A 190 -10.21 5.57 -1.07
N LEU A 191 -9.09 4.87 -1.01
CA LEU A 191 -7.77 5.50 -0.88
C LEU A 191 -7.46 6.37 -2.09
N GLU A 192 -7.67 5.90 -3.32
CA GLU A 192 -7.47 6.71 -4.52
C GLU A 192 -8.30 8.01 -4.47
N TYR A 193 -9.58 7.93 -4.06
CA TYR A 193 -10.44 9.11 -3.88
C TYR A 193 -9.86 10.07 -2.84
N ASP A 194 -9.30 9.55 -1.74
CA ASP A 194 -8.68 10.31 -0.67
C ASP A 194 -7.22 10.72 -0.99
N ASN A 195 -6.82 10.71 -2.27
CA ASN A 195 -5.45 10.98 -2.70
C ASN A 195 -4.42 10.12 -1.97
N TRP A 196 -4.77 8.85 -1.76
CA TRP A 196 -4.03 7.82 -1.05
C TRP A 196 -3.77 8.13 0.42
N HIS A 197 -4.52 9.04 1.04
CA HIS A 197 -4.40 9.33 2.46
C HIS A 197 -5.32 8.43 3.29
N PHE A 198 -4.74 7.81 4.32
CA PHE A 198 -5.51 7.08 5.31
C PHE A 198 -6.19 8.06 6.27
N ASN A 199 -7.46 8.37 5.99
CA ASN A 199 -8.28 9.17 6.88
C ASN A 199 -8.70 8.35 8.12
N LYS A 200 -9.01 9.03 9.23
CA LYS A 200 -9.40 8.39 10.51
C LYS A 200 -10.66 7.50 10.40
N ASP A 201 -11.49 7.74 9.39
CA ASP A 201 -12.69 6.96 9.11
C ASP A 201 -12.43 5.74 8.21
N TYR A 202 -11.18 5.51 7.81
CA TYR A 202 -10.77 4.37 7.03
C TYR A 202 -11.06 3.07 7.80
N PRO A 203 -11.72 2.07 7.16
CA PRO A 203 -12.28 0.91 7.88
C PRO A 203 -11.30 0.07 8.69
N TYR A 204 -10.03 0.08 8.27
CA TYR A 204 -8.97 -0.70 8.88
C TYR A 204 -7.88 0.18 9.52
N PHE A 205 -8.20 1.45 9.82
CA PHE A 205 -7.34 2.37 10.56
C PHE A 205 -7.28 1.92 12.02
N LYS A 206 -6.29 1.08 12.36
CA LYS A 206 -6.09 0.54 13.71
C LYS A 206 -4.61 0.45 14.05
#